data_AF-A0A9Q4DRP5-F1
#
_entry.id   AF-A0A9Q4DRP5-F1
#
_cell.length_a   1.000
_cell.length_b   1.000
_cell.length_c   1.000
_cell.angle_alpha   90.00
_cell.angle_beta   90.00
_cell.angle_gamma   90.00
#
_symmetry.space_group_name_H-M   'P 1'
#
loop_
_entity.id
_entity.type
_entity.pdbx_description
1 polymer ?
#
loop_
_entity_poly.entity_id
_entity_poly.type
_entity_poly.pdbx_seq_one_letter_code
_entity_poly.pdbx_strand_id
1 'polypeptide(L)'
;MDSSSLIQELEEILKLEEKRIRSSTLASGQMSLIELSRSMDSYFIGANFRNESNKDKDIYSYLDQLYRYGWTQAIRIFFDNSTLQEGVPFYKTNSSFSDWADSVIQACGRLAMAIQIVNFCKRGLAEPVRKEGNDYYIKISPARIRGVESLEREEFNWMTDFFYNTFQKDSYKILKQVIPNISAVMKDKVYVWKDDFMGYDSTPEIDEYFLQVALLKAQKFIGNDSFPGDAKFGDIEFNHLKAAIVALISFSIKHMSFCFKLIEKTPKIRIRNIINNFQTIDYVAESLSLALEIEKEKALKILDLFILDNGNINTHCEDINGAPAPFIRIAKNMIMYSTVGFNSGNPFLFMLKELKKKYPSDWDKAQNQREDVFRKELYQLFPSDHYIKLDRPIIIKTSGKVVSDIDGFIFDKRTGTLGLFQLKWQEPYANSIRERESRKKNFIRKSNSWIEAVLEWTKDKSPNDLAKAFGVGVSELKGLKKIVLFVIGRNSAHFTGNEVPDERVAWGLWPHILRIFSEINLNDKMFFENPILWLYESLKSDSPTLKKIDVKNTEELIFGKYKLIIKLDEWV
;
A
#
# COMPACT_ATOMS: atom_id res chain seq x y z
N MET A 1 26.11 -28.55 8.20
CA MET A 1 26.17 -27.27 7.47
C MET A 1 25.75 -26.19 8.44
N ASP A 2 26.50 -25.10 8.50
CA ASP A 2 26.10 -23.93 9.30
C ASP A 2 24.91 -23.20 8.64
N SER A 3 24.24 -22.31 9.38
CA SER A 3 23.07 -21.57 8.88
C SER A 3 23.38 -20.78 7.60
N SER A 4 24.59 -20.21 7.48
CA SER A 4 25.01 -19.44 6.31
C SER A 4 25.10 -20.28 5.03
N SER A 5 25.65 -21.50 5.11
CA SER A 5 25.72 -22.41 3.96
C SER A 5 24.35 -22.91 3.53
N LEU A 6 23.43 -23.16 4.47
CA LEU A 6 22.04 -23.54 4.14
C LEU A 6 21.26 -22.39 3.48
N ILE A 7 21.49 -21.13 3.90
CA ILE A 7 20.89 -19.97 3.22
C ILE A 7 21.37 -19.89 1.77
N GLN A 8 22.67 -20.07 1.52
CA GLN A 8 23.22 -20.07 0.15
C GLN A 8 22.64 -21.21 -0.70
N GLU A 9 22.53 -22.42 -0.16
CA GLU A 9 21.88 -23.56 -0.83
C GLU A 9 20.44 -23.23 -1.22
N LEU A 10 19.65 -22.66 -0.29
CA LEU A 10 18.27 -22.25 -0.57
C LEU A 10 18.20 -21.17 -1.65
N GLU A 11 19.11 -20.18 -1.66
CA GLU A 11 19.17 -19.17 -2.72
C GLU A 11 19.45 -19.78 -4.10
N GLU A 12 20.33 -20.78 -4.18
CA GLU A 12 20.61 -21.50 -5.43
C GLU A 12 19.39 -22.30 -5.90
N ILE A 13 18.71 -22.98 -4.98
CA ILE A 13 17.46 -23.70 -5.25
C ILE A 13 16.39 -22.76 -5.80
N LEU A 14 16.21 -21.59 -5.19
CA LEU A 14 15.24 -20.58 -5.66
C LEU A 14 15.58 -20.10 -7.07
N LYS A 15 16.86 -19.89 -7.39
CA LYS A 15 17.31 -19.52 -8.75
C LYS A 15 17.05 -20.64 -9.77
N LEU A 16 17.24 -21.91 -9.38
CA LEU A 16 16.94 -23.05 -10.24
C LEU A 16 15.44 -23.17 -10.52
N GLU A 17 14.61 -22.97 -9.50
CA GLU A 17 13.16 -22.98 -9.66
C GLU A 17 12.67 -21.80 -10.53
N GLU A 18 13.24 -20.60 -10.37
CA GLU A 18 12.96 -19.47 -11.26
C GLU A 18 13.29 -19.79 -12.72
N LYS A 19 14.45 -20.42 -12.99
CA LYS A 19 14.84 -20.88 -14.34
C LYS A 19 13.87 -21.92 -14.90
N ARG A 20 13.40 -22.87 -14.07
CA ARG A 20 12.42 -23.89 -14.45
C ARG A 20 11.07 -23.27 -14.82
N ILE A 21 10.63 -22.25 -14.07
CA ILE A 21 9.41 -21.52 -14.40
C ILE A 21 9.62 -20.76 -15.71
N ARG A 22 10.74 -20.05 -15.87
CA ARG A 22 11.08 -19.31 -17.10
C ARG A 22 11.11 -20.20 -18.34
N SER A 23 11.59 -21.44 -18.23
CA SER A 23 11.63 -22.36 -19.38
C SER A 23 10.26 -22.79 -19.88
N SER A 24 9.18 -22.51 -19.12
CA SER A 24 7.80 -22.74 -19.54
C SER A 24 7.19 -21.60 -20.35
N THR A 25 8.00 -20.62 -20.82
CA THR A 25 7.52 -19.51 -21.67
C THR A 25 6.68 -20.03 -22.83
N LEU A 26 5.59 -19.31 -23.14
CA LEU A 26 4.77 -19.60 -24.33
C LEU A 26 5.56 -19.24 -25.60
N ALA A 27 4.89 -19.06 -26.74
CA ALA A 27 5.57 -18.72 -27.99
C ALA A 27 6.46 -17.46 -27.90
N SER A 28 6.15 -16.53 -26.99
CA SER A 28 6.97 -15.35 -26.68
C SER A 28 6.71 -14.85 -25.25
N GLY A 29 7.62 -14.04 -24.70
CA GLY A 29 7.40 -13.33 -23.43
C GLY A 29 6.15 -12.46 -23.46
N GLN A 30 5.90 -11.76 -24.57
CA GLN A 30 4.70 -10.96 -24.82
C GLN A 30 3.42 -11.79 -24.69
N MET A 31 3.36 -12.98 -25.28
CA MET A 31 2.21 -13.89 -25.16
C MET A 31 2.03 -14.37 -23.71
N SER A 32 3.14 -14.70 -23.04
CA SER A 32 3.14 -15.06 -21.62
C SER A 32 2.59 -13.93 -20.73
N LEU A 33 3.01 -12.68 -20.93
CA LEU A 33 2.52 -11.52 -20.18
C LEU A 33 1.01 -11.31 -20.36
N ILE A 34 0.49 -11.48 -21.58
CA ILE A 34 -0.94 -11.36 -21.87
C ILE A 34 -1.73 -12.42 -21.12
N GLU A 35 -1.36 -13.70 -21.20
CA GLU A 35 -2.09 -14.77 -20.52
C GLU A 35 -2.00 -14.68 -18.99
N LEU A 36 -0.84 -14.26 -18.46
CA LEU A 36 -0.67 -13.99 -17.02
C LEU A 36 -1.61 -12.87 -16.57
N SER A 37 -1.73 -11.79 -17.35
CA SER A 37 -2.62 -10.67 -17.02
C SER A 37 -4.09 -11.06 -17.08
N ARG A 38 -4.48 -11.83 -18.10
CA ARG A 38 -5.82 -12.41 -18.23
C ARG A 38 -6.17 -13.32 -17.05
N SER A 39 -5.22 -14.15 -16.62
CA SER A 39 -5.36 -15.02 -15.45
C SER A 39 -5.57 -14.19 -14.18
N MET A 40 -4.67 -13.23 -13.90
CA MET A 40 -4.73 -12.36 -12.73
C MET A 40 -6.05 -11.58 -12.66
N ASP A 41 -6.42 -10.91 -13.74
CA ASP A 41 -7.62 -10.08 -13.78
C ASP A 41 -8.89 -10.93 -13.67
N SER A 42 -9.00 -12.03 -14.42
CA SER A 42 -10.17 -12.90 -14.34
C SER A 42 -10.34 -13.55 -12.98
N TYR A 43 -9.24 -13.92 -12.30
CA TYR A 43 -9.27 -14.51 -10.96
C TYR A 43 -9.87 -13.57 -9.92
N PHE A 44 -9.34 -12.36 -9.81
CA PHE A 44 -9.80 -11.39 -8.80
C PHE A 44 -11.17 -10.81 -9.10
N ILE A 45 -11.54 -10.75 -10.38
CA ILE A 45 -12.90 -10.40 -10.75
C ILE A 45 -13.88 -11.50 -10.38
N GLY A 46 -13.53 -12.76 -10.67
CA GLY A 46 -14.33 -13.92 -10.28
C GLY A 46 -14.50 -14.06 -8.77
N ALA A 47 -13.50 -13.62 -7.99
CA ALA A 47 -13.58 -13.59 -6.52
C ALA A 47 -14.79 -12.80 -6.00
N ASN A 48 -15.21 -11.73 -6.68
CA ASN A 48 -16.36 -10.92 -6.28
C ASN A 48 -17.71 -11.66 -6.40
N PHE A 49 -17.75 -12.81 -7.07
CA PHE A 49 -18.97 -13.60 -7.30
C PHE A 49 -18.95 -14.95 -6.58
N ARG A 50 -17.95 -15.22 -5.73
CA ARG A 50 -17.86 -16.47 -4.97
C ARG A 50 -18.88 -16.44 -3.81
N ASN A 51 -19.75 -17.45 -3.77
CA ASN A 51 -20.54 -17.76 -2.57
C ASN A 51 -19.76 -18.76 -1.72
N GLU A 52 -19.03 -18.26 -0.72
CA GLU A 52 -18.07 -19.08 0.03
C GLU A 52 -18.70 -19.72 1.27
N SER A 53 -18.59 -21.06 1.38
CA SER A 53 -18.78 -21.73 2.66
C SER A 53 -17.56 -21.50 3.58
N ASN A 54 -17.69 -21.70 4.89
CA ASN A 54 -16.55 -21.52 5.81
C ASN A 54 -15.34 -22.42 5.49
N LYS A 55 -15.54 -23.59 4.85
CA LYS A 55 -14.43 -24.49 4.44
C LYS A 55 -13.69 -23.98 3.21
N ASP A 56 -14.36 -23.24 2.33
CA ASP A 56 -13.73 -22.72 1.10
C ASP A 56 -12.91 -21.45 1.35
N LYS A 57 -13.21 -20.72 2.44
CA LYS A 57 -12.51 -19.48 2.81
C LYS A 57 -11.00 -19.66 2.96
N ASP A 58 -10.56 -20.74 3.61
CA ASP A 58 -9.13 -21.01 3.81
C ASP A 58 -8.42 -21.29 2.48
N ILE A 59 -9.08 -22.04 1.58
CA ILE A 59 -8.57 -22.36 0.25
C ILE A 59 -8.45 -21.10 -0.59
N TYR A 60 -9.50 -20.28 -0.64
CA TYR A 60 -9.50 -19.04 -1.41
C TYR A 60 -8.54 -18.00 -0.83
N SER A 61 -8.43 -17.89 0.49
CA SER A 61 -7.43 -17.04 1.14
C SER A 61 -6.01 -17.44 0.74
N TYR A 62 -5.69 -18.74 0.73
CA TYR A 62 -4.39 -19.20 0.27
C TYR A 62 -4.16 -18.93 -1.22
N LEU A 63 -5.15 -19.17 -2.08
CA LEU A 63 -5.06 -18.87 -3.51
C LEU A 63 -4.91 -17.36 -3.78
N ASP A 64 -5.64 -16.51 -3.07
CA ASP A 64 -5.52 -15.05 -3.16
C ASP A 64 -4.10 -14.60 -2.85
N GLN A 65 -3.47 -15.20 -1.82
CA GLN A 65 -2.07 -14.95 -1.52
C GLN A 65 -1.15 -15.43 -2.65
N LEU A 66 -1.36 -16.62 -3.21
CA LEU A 66 -0.55 -17.11 -4.31
C LEU A 66 -0.62 -16.20 -5.54
N TYR A 67 -1.81 -15.68 -5.88
CA TYR A 67 -1.95 -14.74 -6.99
C TYR A 67 -1.28 -13.39 -6.70
N ARG A 68 -1.48 -12.84 -5.50
CA ARG A 68 -0.87 -11.57 -5.06
C ARG A 68 0.66 -11.61 -5.04
N TYR A 69 1.23 -12.66 -4.44
CA TYR A 69 2.68 -12.86 -4.38
C TYR A 69 3.25 -13.26 -5.75
N GLY A 70 2.49 -14.06 -6.52
CA GLY A 70 2.95 -14.64 -7.76
C GLY A 70 2.99 -13.65 -8.91
N TRP A 71 2.11 -12.64 -8.91
CA TRP A 71 2.02 -11.67 -9.99
C TRP A 71 3.33 -10.92 -10.25
N THR A 72 3.90 -10.24 -9.25
CA THR A 72 5.12 -9.44 -9.45
C THR A 72 6.31 -10.30 -9.87
N GLN A 73 6.39 -11.52 -9.30
CA GLN A 73 7.40 -12.51 -9.65
C GLN A 73 7.22 -13.04 -11.08
N ALA A 74 5.99 -13.33 -11.50
CA ALA A 74 5.69 -13.80 -12.85
C ALA A 74 6.03 -12.73 -13.89
N ILE A 75 5.61 -11.49 -13.66
CA ILE A 75 5.94 -10.39 -14.58
C ILE A 75 7.46 -10.21 -14.66
N ARG A 76 8.20 -10.22 -13.56
CA ARG A 76 9.68 -10.18 -13.59
C ARG A 76 10.30 -11.31 -14.43
N ILE A 77 9.76 -12.52 -14.33
CA ILE A 77 10.29 -13.68 -15.06
C ILE A 77 10.03 -13.57 -16.56
N PHE A 78 8.82 -13.19 -16.97
CA PHE A 78 8.39 -13.27 -18.37
C PHE A 78 8.46 -11.95 -19.15
N PHE A 79 8.73 -10.83 -18.48
CA PHE A 79 8.98 -9.56 -19.17
C PHE A 79 10.31 -9.62 -19.90
N ASP A 80 10.29 -9.37 -21.21
CA ASP A 80 11.48 -9.39 -22.07
C ASP A 80 11.35 -8.42 -23.27
N ASN A 81 12.36 -8.45 -24.15
CA ASN A 81 12.43 -7.58 -25.31
C ASN A 81 11.36 -7.84 -26.38
N SER A 82 10.57 -8.91 -26.29
CA SER A 82 9.43 -9.10 -27.20
C SER A 82 8.37 -8.00 -27.03
N THR A 83 8.32 -7.34 -25.87
CA THR A 83 7.48 -6.16 -25.60
C THR A 83 7.89 -4.90 -26.37
N LEU A 84 9.03 -4.93 -27.07
CA LEU A 84 9.52 -3.84 -27.92
C LEU A 84 9.23 -4.06 -29.41
N GLN A 85 8.63 -5.20 -29.76
CA GLN A 85 8.24 -5.49 -31.14
C GLN A 85 7.04 -4.63 -31.58
N GLU A 86 6.84 -4.52 -32.89
CA GLU A 86 5.65 -3.90 -33.48
C GLU A 86 4.48 -4.91 -33.44
N GLY A 87 3.30 -4.43 -33.07
CA GLY A 87 2.09 -5.24 -33.02
C GLY A 87 1.97 -6.16 -31.79
N VAL A 88 0.77 -6.69 -31.60
CA VAL A 88 0.40 -7.56 -30.48
C VAL A 88 -0.24 -8.84 -31.03
N PRO A 89 0.11 -10.02 -30.51
CA PRO A 89 -0.51 -11.27 -30.93
C PRO A 89 -2.00 -11.23 -30.60
N PHE A 90 -2.83 -11.37 -31.64
CA PHE A 90 -4.29 -11.38 -31.51
C PHE A 90 -4.81 -12.81 -31.57
N TYR A 91 -5.19 -13.35 -30.41
CA TYR A 91 -5.65 -14.74 -30.29
C TYR A 91 -6.59 -14.93 -29.11
N LYS A 92 -7.34 -16.03 -29.18
CA LYS A 92 -8.27 -16.51 -28.16
C LYS A 92 -7.55 -17.37 -27.12
N THR A 93 -7.81 -17.16 -25.85
CA THR A 93 -7.35 -18.05 -24.77
C THR A 93 -8.05 -19.42 -24.89
N ASN A 94 -7.25 -20.48 -25.03
CA ASN A 94 -7.70 -21.87 -24.93
C ASN A 94 -7.42 -22.43 -23.51
N SER A 95 -7.87 -23.67 -23.24
CA SER A 95 -7.68 -24.29 -21.91
C SER A 95 -6.20 -24.47 -21.55
N SER A 96 -5.36 -24.88 -22.50
CA SER A 96 -3.92 -25.05 -22.26
C SER A 96 -3.26 -23.73 -21.84
N PHE A 97 -3.64 -22.60 -22.45
CA PHE A 97 -3.12 -21.28 -22.08
C PHE A 97 -3.61 -20.83 -20.71
N SER A 98 -4.90 -21.04 -20.39
CA SER A 98 -5.43 -20.69 -19.07
C SER A 98 -4.81 -21.52 -17.96
N ASP A 99 -4.68 -22.84 -18.16
CA ASP A 99 -4.12 -23.77 -17.18
C ASP A 99 -2.63 -23.49 -16.94
N TRP A 100 -1.90 -23.15 -18.03
CA TRP A 100 -0.52 -22.69 -17.95
C TRP A 100 -0.41 -21.42 -17.10
N ALA A 101 -1.19 -20.38 -17.42
CA ALA A 101 -1.09 -19.09 -16.73
C ALA A 101 -1.42 -19.21 -15.24
N ASP A 102 -2.49 -19.92 -14.90
CA ASP A 102 -2.90 -20.15 -13.50
C ASP A 102 -1.84 -20.93 -12.73
N SER A 103 -1.25 -21.97 -13.36
CA SER A 103 -0.18 -22.77 -12.77
C SER A 103 1.09 -21.95 -12.56
N VAL A 104 1.47 -21.11 -13.53
CA VAL A 104 2.66 -20.27 -13.46
C VAL A 104 2.52 -19.19 -12.40
N ILE A 105 1.38 -18.50 -12.30
CA ILE A 105 1.16 -17.51 -11.24
C ILE A 105 1.25 -18.18 -9.86
N GLN A 106 0.62 -19.33 -9.67
CA GLN A 106 0.68 -20.05 -8.39
C GLN A 106 2.09 -20.55 -8.06
N ALA A 107 2.84 -21.05 -9.05
CA ALA A 107 4.24 -21.44 -8.87
C ALA A 107 5.11 -20.23 -8.49
N CYS A 108 4.92 -19.10 -9.17
CA CYS A 108 5.57 -17.83 -8.83
C CYS A 108 5.19 -17.36 -7.43
N GLY A 109 3.94 -17.56 -6.99
CA GLY A 109 3.48 -17.20 -5.65
C GLY A 109 4.21 -17.98 -4.57
N ARG A 110 4.32 -19.29 -4.73
CA ARG A 110 5.09 -20.15 -3.81
C ARG A 110 6.57 -19.79 -3.82
N LEU A 111 7.15 -19.54 -5.00
CA LEU A 111 8.53 -19.08 -5.14
C LEU A 111 8.76 -17.75 -4.40
N ALA A 112 7.88 -16.76 -4.57
CA ALA A 112 7.97 -15.46 -3.92
C ALA A 112 7.85 -15.57 -2.40
N MET A 113 6.94 -16.41 -1.89
CA MET A 113 6.85 -16.72 -0.45
C MET A 113 8.13 -17.39 0.07
N ALA A 114 8.72 -18.32 -0.69
CA ALA A 114 9.97 -18.96 -0.31
C ALA A 114 11.15 -17.97 -0.30
N ILE A 115 11.23 -17.06 -1.27
CA ILE A 115 12.20 -15.94 -1.27
C ILE A 115 12.01 -15.07 -0.02
N GLN A 116 10.76 -14.76 0.36
CA GLN A 116 10.45 -14.00 1.57
C GLN A 116 10.99 -14.69 2.83
N ILE A 117 10.80 -16.01 2.94
CA ILE A 117 11.29 -16.80 4.07
C ILE A 117 12.82 -16.81 4.12
N VAL A 118 13.49 -17.03 2.99
CA VAL A 118 14.96 -16.97 2.92
C VAL A 118 15.48 -15.58 3.30
N ASN A 119 14.77 -14.52 2.90
CA ASN A 119 15.09 -13.16 3.33
C ASN A 119 14.93 -12.95 4.85
N PHE A 120 13.98 -13.63 5.51
CA PHE A 120 13.92 -13.64 6.98
C PHE A 120 15.16 -14.32 7.57
N CYS A 121 15.59 -15.45 7.02
CA CYS A 121 16.81 -16.15 7.46
C CYS A 121 18.05 -15.25 7.34
N LYS A 122 18.21 -14.55 6.21
CA LYS A 122 19.32 -13.61 5.97
C LYS A 122 19.38 -12.44 6.96
N ARG A 123 18.27 -12.15 7.64
CA ARG A 123 18.16 -11.07 8.63
C ARG A 123 18.13 -11.56 10.08
N GLY A 124 18.32 -12.87 10.31
CA GLY A 124 18.29 -13.46 11.64
C GLY A 124 16.91 -13.44 12.29
N LEU A 125 15.84 -13.34 11.49
CA LEU A 125 14.45 -13.48 11.96
C LEU A 125 13.99 -14.95 11.94
N ALA A 126 14.73 -15.80 11.22
CA ALA A 126 14.52 -17.22 11.15
C ALA A 126 15.85 -17.95 10.97
N GLU A 127 15.86 -19.25 11.24
CA GLU A 127 17.03 -20.12 11.04
C GLU A 127 16.63 -21.35 10.22
N PRO A 128 17.30 -21.61 9.08
CA PRO A 128 17.08 -22.84 8.33
C PRO A 128 17.83 -24.01 8.97
N VAL A 129 17.14 -25.15 9.07
CA VAL A 129 17.70 -26.41 9.54
C VAL A 129 17.36 -27.50 8.52
N ARG A 130 18.37 -28.17 7.98
CA ARG A 130 18.17 -29.28 7.04
C ARG A 130 17.53 -30.46 7.77
N LYS A 131 16.45 -31.02 7.22
CA LYS A 131 15.83 -32.24 7.73
C LYS A 131 16.42 -33.44 6.99
N GLU A 132 15.88 -33.77 5.82
CA GLU A 132 16.34 -34.82 4.91
C GLU A 132 15.86 -34.52 3.48
N GLY A 133 16.61 -34.96 2.45
CA GLY A 133 16.18 -34.79 1.05
C GLY A 133 15.96 -33.33 0.63
N ASN A 134 14.78 -33.02 0.12
CA ASN A 134 14.38 -31.68 -0.34
C ASN A 134 13.58 -30.89 0.73
N ASP A 135 13.54 -31.38 1.97
CA ASP A 135 12.76 -30.78 3.06
C ASP A 135 13.66 -29.97 4.01
N TYR A 136 13.23 -28.75 4.31
CA TYR A 136 13.90 -27.82 5.20
C TYR A 136 12.97 -27.42 6.34
N TYR A 137 13.46 -27.46 7.57
CA TYR A 137 12.82 -26.76 8.67
C TYR A 137 13.25 -25.29 8.67
N ILE A 138 12.30 -24.40 8.92
CA ILE A 138 12.56 -22.98 9.15
C ILE A 138 12.08 -22.67 10.56
N LYS A 139 13.01 -22.44 11.47
CA LYS A 139 12.71 -22.06 12.85
C LYS A 139 12.57 -20.54 12.93
N ILE A 140 11.40 -20.05 13.28
CA ILE A 140 11.20 -18.61 13.50
C ILE A 140 11.85 -18.23 14.83
N SER A 141 12.80 -17.30 14.79
CA SER A 141 13.53 -16.87 15.98
C SER A 141 12.58 -16.22 16.99
N PRO A 142 12.78 -16.45 18.31
CA PRO A 142 11.99 -15.76 19.31
C PRO A 142 12.24 -14.25 19.23
N ALA A 143 11.17 -13.50 19.03
CA ALA A 143 11.19 -12.04 19.06
C ALA A 143 10.29 -11.50 20.18
N ARG A 144 10.71 -10.40 20.81
CA ARG A 144 9.94 -9.69 21.85
C ARG A 144 8.63 -9.13 21.33
N ILE A 145 8.60 -8.65 20.08
CA ILE A 145 7.41 -8.21 19.36
C ILE A 145 7.27 -9.07 18.10
N ARG A 146 6.07 -9.63 17.84
CA ARG A 146 5.79 -10.48 16.67
C ARG A 146 4.57 -10.01 15.91
N GLY A 147 4.65 -10.06 14.57
CA GLY A 147 3.57 -9.82 13.61
C GLY A 147 2.86 -8.47 13.75
N VAL A 148 3.48 -7.49 14.40
CA VAL A 148 2.86 -6.19 14.69
C VAL A 148 2.49 -5.43 13.41
N GLU A 149 3.23 -5.68 12.31
CA GLU A 149 2.93 -5.13 10.99
C GLU A 149 1.57 -5.62 10.45
N SER A 150 1.11 -6.80 10.86
CA SER A 150 -0.24 -7.29 10.52
C SER A 150 -1.31 -6.52 11.28
N LEU A 151 -1.09 -6.25 12.56
CA LEU A 151 -2.00 -5.45 13.39
C LEU A 151 -2.07 -4.01 12.87
N GLU A 152 -0.94 -3.40 12.51
CA GLU A 152 -0.93 -2.07 11.89
C GLU A 152 -1.68 -2.04 10.55
N ARG A 153 -1.67 -3.14 9.78
CA ARG A 153 -2.46 -3.26 8.55
C ARG A 153 -3.97 -3.29 8.83
N GLU A 154 -4.39 -3.90 9.93
CA GLU A 154 -5.80 -3.88 10.36
C GLU A 154 -6.28 -2.47 10.68
N GLU A 155 -5.42 -1.60 11.22
CA GLU A 155 -5.74 -0.17 11.45
C GLU A 155 -6.03 0.57 10.13
N PHE A 156 -5.31 0.25 9.05
CA PHE A 156 -5.60 0.80 7.71
C PHE A 156 -6.92 0.27 7.13
N ASN A 157 -7.22 -1.01 7.36
CA ASN A 157 -8.51 -1.58 6.95
C ASN A 157 -9.66 -0.89 7.69
N TRP A 158 -9.53 -0.73 9.01
CA TRP A 158 -10.48 0.01 9.83
C TRP A 158 -10.67 1.43 9.31
N MET A 159 -9.59 2.17 9.01
CA MET A 159 -9.69 3.55 8.53
C MET A 159 -10.43 3.63 7.18
N THR A 160 -10.20 2.66 6.30
CA THR A 160 -10.89 2.54 5.01
C THR A 160 -12.39 2.32 5.21
N ASP A 161 -12.76 1.44 6.13
CA ASP A 161 -14.15 1.13 6.47
C ASP A 161 -14.84 2.31 7.17
N PHE A 162 -14.15 2.97 8.10
CA PHE A 162 -14.63 4.17 8.76
C PHE A 162 -14.92 5.28 7.73
N PHE A 163 -13.98 5.54 6.83
CA PHE A 163 -14.14 6.55 5.80
C PHE A 163 -15.33 6.26 4.88
N TYR A 164 -15.47 4.99 4.45
CA TYR A 164 -16.63 4.56 3.67
C TYR A 164 -17.95 4.78 4.39
N ASN A 165 -18.05 4.29 5.63
CA ASN A 165 -19.29 4.32 6.39
C ASN A 165 -19.72 5.74 6.75
N THR A 166 -18.75 6.63 7.02
CA THR A 166 -19.01 8.00 7.46
C THR A 166 -19.24 8.97 6.30
N PHE A 167 -18.47 8.86 5.21
CA PHE A 167 -18.44 9.91 4.17
C PHE A 167 -18.97 9.47 2.80
N GLN A 168 -19.01 8.18 2.49
CA GLN A 168 -19.28 7.72 1.11
C GLN A 168 -20.49 6.82 0.97
N LYS A 169 -20.98 6.22 2.05
CA LYS A 169 -22.07 5.24 2.05
C LYS A 169 -23.32 5.75 1.32
N ASP A 170 -23.69 7.00 1.54
CA ASP A 170 -24.86 7.60 0.90
C ASP A 170 -24.64 7.85 -0.60
N SER A 171 -23.44 8.33 -0.99
CA SER A 171 -23.07 8.47 -2.41
C SER A 171 -23.11 7.12 -3.13
N TYR A 172 -22.59 6.05 -2.52
CA TYR A 172 -22.70 4.69 -3.07
C TYR A 172 -24.14 4.19 -3.14
N LYS A 173 -24.99 4.55 -2.17
CA LYS A 173 -26.42 4.21 -2.20
C LYS A 173 -27.13 4.87 -3.37
N ILE A 174 -26.84 6.14 -3.66
CA ILE A 174 -27.36 6.87 -4.83
C ILE A 174 -26.89 6.20 -6.12
N LEU A 175 -25.58 5.94 -6.26
CA LEU A 175 -25.02 5.26 -7.43
C LEU A 175 -25.64 3.86 -7.65
N LYS A 176 -25.97 3.15 -6.57
CA LYS A 176 -26.67 1.85 -6.63
C LYS A 176 -28.12 1.96 -7.10
N GLN A 177 -28.78 3.11 -6.95
CA GLN A 177 -30.13 3.32 -7.48
C GLN A 177 -30.10 3.62 -8.99
N VAL A 178 -29.02 4.24 -9.47
CA VAL A 178 -28.87 4.65 -10.88
C VAL A 178 -28.34 3.52 -11.77
N ILE A 179 -27.61 2.54 -11.21
CA ILE A 179 -26.99 1.45 -12.00
C ILE A 179 -27.97 0.66 -12.90
N PRO A 180 -29.27 0.43 -12.57
CA PRO A 180 -30.16 -0.27 -13.49
C PRO A 180 -30.39 0.48 -14.81
N ASN A 181 -30.50 1.82 -14.74
CA ASN A 181 -30.69 2.66 -15.92
C ASN A 181 -29.42 2.66 -16.79
N ILE A 182 -28.26 2.88 -16.16
CA ILE A 182 -26.95 2.82 -16.83
C ILE A 182 -26.75 1.44 -17.48
N SER A 183 -27.06 0.37 -16.75
CA SER A 183 -26.98 -1.00 -17.22
C SER A 183 -27.85 -1.25 -18.46
N ALA A 184 -29.03 -0.65 -18.54
CA ALA A 184 -29.90 -0.78 -19.71
C ALA A 184 -29.26 -0.13 -20.95
N VAL A 185 -28.76 1.10 -20.83
CA VAL A 185 -28.06 1.80 -21.93
C VAL A 185 -26.82 1.04 -22.37
N MET A 186 -26.03 0.50 -21.42
CA MET A 186 -24.83 -0.28 -21.73
C MET A 186 -25.14 -1.54 -22.54
N LYS A 187 -26.28 -2.20 -22.31
CA LYS A 187 -26.67 -3.45 -23.00
C LYS A 187 -26.83 -3.25 -24.51
N ASP A 188 -27.29 -2.08 -24.92
CA ASP A 188 -27.50 -1.72 -26.33
C ASP A 188 -26.19 -1.28 -26.99
N LYS A 189 -25.22 -0.82 -26.21
CA LYS A 189 -23.92 -0.33 -26.69
C LYS A 189 -22.83 -1.40 -26.76
N VAL A 190 -23.09 -2.61 -26.27
CA VAL A 190 -22.10 -3.71 -26.29
C VAL A 190 -22.45 -4.79 -27.31
N TYR A 191 -21.42 -5.27 -28.03
CA TYR A 191 -21.56 -6.27 -29.07
C TYR A 191 -20.35 -7.21 -29.13
N VAL A 192 -20.57 -8.38 -29.72
CA VAL A 192 -19.50 -9.34 -30.04
C VAL A 192 -18.74 -8.80 -31.24
N TRP A 193 -17.43 -8.62 -31.08
CA TRP A 193 -16.50 -8.26 -32.14
C TRP A 193 -15.61 -9.46 -32.47
N LYS A 194 -15.42 -9.76 -33.76
CA LYS A 194 -14.61 -10.92 -34.24
C LYS A 194 -14.87 -12.21 -33.44
N ASP A 195 -16.14 -12.57 -33.32
CA ASP A 195 -16.70 -13.80 -32.72
C ASP A 195 -16.53 -14.00 -31.20
N ASP A 196 -15.38 -13.65 -30.63
CA ASP A 196 -15.00 -13.96 -29.25
C ASP A 196 -14.56 -12.75 -28.43
N PHE A 197 -14.49 -11.57 -29.05
CA PHE A 197 -14.02 -10.34 -28.43
C PHE A 197 -15.17 -9.34 -28.26
N MET A 198 -14.87 -8.21 -27.64
CA MET A 198 -15.85 -7.18 -27.30
C MET A 198 -15.59 -5.89 -28.08
N GLY A 199 -16.65 -5.31 -28.62
CA GLY A 199 -16.70 -3.89 -28.96
C GLY A 199 -17.78 -3.22 -28.13
N TYR A 200 -17.56 -1.95 -27.78
CA TYR A 200 -18.56 -1.13 -27.12
C TYR A 200 -18.36 0.36 -27.40
N ASP A 201 -19.45 1.12 -27.32
CA ASP A 201 -19.46 2.58 -27.32
C ASP A 201 -19.92 3.11 -25.95
N SER A 202 -19.67 4.40 -25.67
CA SER A 202 -20.10 5.06 -24.44
C SER A 202 -21.06 6.22 -24.71
N THR A 203 -21.65 6.74 -23.64
CA THR A 203 -22.43 7.99 -23.61
C THR A 203 -21.94 8.86 -22.44
N PRO A 204 -22.19 10.19 -22.46
CA PRO A 204 -21.83 11.05 -21.34
C PRO A 204 -22.40 10.58 -19.99
N GLU A 205 -23.62 10.04 -19.98
CA GLU A 205 -24.26 9.49 -18.77
C GLU A 205 -23.50 8.27 -18.20
N ILE A 206 -23.06 7.36 -19.07
CA ILE A 206 -22.23 6.20 -18.67
C ILE A 206 -20.88 6.69 -18.12
N ASP A 207 -20.26 7.66 -18.80
CA ASP A 207 -18.96 8.18 -18.42
C ASP A 207 -19.00 8.92 -17.09
N GLU A 208 -20.01 9.76 -16.86
CA GLU A 208 -20.22 10.46 -15.59
C GLU A 208 -20.46 9.48 -14.44
N TYR A 209 -21.30 8.46 -14.64
CA TYR A 209 -21.54 7.43 -13.64
C TYR A 209 -20.24 6.76 -13.17
N PHE A 210 -19.43 6.27 -14.11
CA PHE A 210 -18.18 5.61 -13.77
C PHE A 210 -17.11 6.58 -13.25
N LEU A 211 -17.14 7.85 -13.64
CA LEU A 211 -16.27 8.86 -13.05
C LEU A 211 -16.57 9.05 -11.56
N GLN A 212 -17.85 9.12 -11.17
CA GLN A 212 -18.26 9.22 -9.77
C GLN A 212 -17.87 7.98 -8.96
N VAL A 213 -18.08 6.77 -9.52
CA VAL A 213 -17.66 5.52 -8.87
C VAL A 213 -16.14 5.50 -8.67
N ALA A 214 -15.38 5.92 -9.69
CA ALA A 214 -13.92 5.97 -9.64
C ALA A 214 -13.40 6.99 -8.62
N LEU A 215 -14.05 8.15 -8.51
CA LEU A 215 -13.70 9.18 -7.52
C LEU A 215 -13.81 8.64 -6.09
N LEU A 216 -14.96 8.03 -5.75
CA LEU A 216 -15.16 7.44 -4.42
C LEU A 216 -14.14 6.33 -4.14
N LYS A 217 -13.78 5.55 -5.17
CA LYS A 217 -12.81 4.47 -5.05
C LYS A 217 -11.39 5.00 -4.81
N ALA A 218 -10.95 5.98 -5.59
CA ALA A 218 -9.60 6.56 -5.49
C ALA A 218 -9.35 7.23 -4.14
N GLN A 219 -10.37 7.85 -3.53
CA GLN A 219 -10.25 8.50 -2.22
C GLN A 219 -9.82 7.55 -1.08
N LYS A 220 -10.10 6.24 -1.21
CA LYS A 220 -9.74 5.22 -0.22
C LYS A 220 -8.30 4.71 -0.37
N PHE A 221 -7.65 4.96 -1.50
CA PHE A 221 -6.35 4.37 -1.75
C PHE A 221 -5.26 5.09 -0.95
N ILE A 222 -4.42 4.29 -0.28
CA ILE A 222 -3.19 4.77 0.37
C ILE A 222 -2.36 5.49 -0.70
N GLY A 223 -1.96 6.72 -0.43
CA GLY A 223 -1.20 7.53 -1.37
C GLY A 223 -1.98 8.70 -1.97
N ASN A 224 -3.31 8.68 -1.90
CA ASN A 224 -4.16 9.78 -2.37
C ASN A 224 -3.90 11.10 -1.63
N ASP A 225 -3.44 11.03 -0.38
CA ASP A 225 -3.11 12.15 0.51
C ASP A 225 -1.58 12.35 0.66
N SER A 226 -0.76 11.72 -0.18
CA SER A 226 0.70 11.75 -0.01
C SER A 226 1.34 13.13 -0.15
N PHE A 227 0.72 14.04 -0.88
CA PHE A 227 1.25 15.39 -1.08
C PHE A 227 0.13 16.42 -1.14
N PRO A 228 0.43 17.70 -0.82
CA PRO A 228 -0.45 18.81 -1.15
C PRO A 228 -0.83 18.80 -2.64
N GLY A 229 -2.04 19.26 -2.94
CA GLY A 229 -2.58 19.19 -4.30
C GLY A 229 -1.80 20.01 -5.33
N ASP A 230 -1.18 21.09 -4.90
CA ASP A 230 -0.37 22.03 -5.68
C ASP A 230 1.12 21.65 -5.74
N ALA A 231 1.54 20.58 -5.06
CA ALA A 231 2.90 20.05 -5.17
C ALA A 231 3.18 19.63 -6.62
N LYS A 232 4.30 20.10 -7.18
CA LYS A 232 4.66 19.89 -8.59
C LYS A 232 5.72 18.81 -8.72
N PHE A 233 5.61 18.00 -9.77
CA PHE A 233 6.61 17.04 -10.25
C PHE A 233 6.88 17.34 -11.71
N GLY A 234 8.00 18.00 -12.00
CA GLY A 234 8.16 18.72 -13.25
C GLY A 234 7.11 19.83 -13.40
N ASP A 235 6.33 19.77 -14.47
CA ASP A 235 5.23 20.70 -14.80
C ASP A 235 3.83 20.19 -14.42
N ILE A 236 3.76 19.08 -13.67
CA ILE A 236 2.51 18.41 -13.31
C ILE A 236 2.23 18.57 -11.81
N GLU A 237 1.08 19.13 -11.46
CA GLU A 237 0.63 19.21 -10.07
C GLU A 237 0.03 17.89 -9.60
N PHE A 238 0.17 17.58 -8.32
CA PHE A 238 -0.33 16.35 -7.72
C PHE A 238 -1.85 16.20 -7.87
N ASN A 239 -2.62 17.29 -7.88
CA ASN A 239 -4.05 17.27 -8.19
C ASN A 239 -4.36 16.75 -9.61
N HIS A 240 -3.54 17.10 -10.61
CA HIS A 240 -3.70 16.56 -11.97
C HIS A 240 -3.40 15.06 -12.01
N LEU A 241 -2.42 14.60 -11.22
CA LEU A 241 -2.11 13.17 -11.08
C LEU A 241 -3.24 12.39 -10.40
N LYS A 242 -3.85 12.96 -9.34
CA LYS A 242 -5.05 12.38 -8.70
C LYS A 242 -6.21 12.29 -9.68
N ALA A 243 -6.49 13.36 -10.42
CA ALA A 243 -7.54 13.39 -11.43
C ALA A 243 -7.27 12.35 -12.53
N ALA A 244 -6.01 12.19 -12.96
CA ALA A 244 -5.63 11.16 -13.92
C ALA A 244 -5.91 9.75 -13.41
N ILE A 245 -5.57 9.44 -12.14
CA ILE A 245 -5.90 8.15 -11.53
C ILE A 245 -7.41 7.92 -11.53
N VAL A 246 -8.21 8.93 -11.16
CA VAL A 246 -9.68 8.83 -11.19
C VAL A 246 -10.20 8.53 -12.60
N ALA A 247 -9.71 9.24 -13.62
CA ALA A 247 -10.08 9.00 -15.01
C ALA A 247 -9.68 7.59 -15.50
N LEU A 248 -8.47 7.14 -15.18
CA LEU A 248 -7.99 5.82 -15.61
C LEU A 248 -8.72 4.68 -14.90
N ILE A 249 -9.05 4.84 -13.61
CA ILE A 249 -9.92 3.91 -12.89
C ILE A 249 -11.30 3.89 -13.53
N SER A 250 -11.87 5.05 -13.88
CA SER A 250 -13.21 5.13 -14.51
C SER A 250 -13.24 4.37 -15.84
N PHE A 251 -12.20 4.47 -16.66
CA PHE A 251 -12.05 3.71 -17.89
C PHE A 251 -12.01 2.19 -17.62
N SER A 252 -11.25 1.76 -16.61
CA SER A 252 -11.13 0.36 -16.23
C SER A 252 -12.45 -0.24 -15.72
N ILE A 253 -13.13 0.43 -14.79
CA ILE A 253 -14.40 -0.09 -14.25
C ILE A 253 -15.51 -0.09 -15.30
N LYS A 254 -15.55 0.93 -16.17
CA LYS A 254 -16.49 0.99 -17.30
C LYS A 254 -16.29 -0.20 -18.23
N HIS A 255 -15.04 -0.46 -18.62
CA HIS A 255 -14.69 -1.60 -19.46
C HIS A 255 -15.10 -2.94 -18.81
N MET A 256 -14.79 -3.12 -17.53
CA MET A 256 -15.18 -4.31 -16.77
C MET A 256 -16.70 -4.49 -16.73
N SER A 257 -17.46 -3.41 -16.53
CA SER A 257 -18.93 -3.45 -16.56
C SER A 257 -19.47 -3.82 -17.93
N PHE A 258 -18.88 -3.32 -19.02
CA PHE A 258 -19.23 -3.76 -20.38
C PHE A 258 -18.92 -5.26 -20.61
N CYS A 259 -17.80 -5.77 -20.08
CA CYS A 259 -17.48 -7.20 -20.16
C CYS A 259 -18.60 -8.06 -19.57
N PHE A 260 -19.11 -7.69 -18.39
CA PHE A 260 -20.23 -8.42 -17.79
C PHE A 260 -21.50 -8.31 -18.61
N LYS A 261 -21.79 -7.14 -19.20
CA LYS A 261 -22.97 -6.98 -20.07
C LYS A 261 -22.88 -7.82 -21.34
N LEU A 262 -21.68 -7.97 -21.90
CA LEU A 262 -21.49 -8.89 -23.02
C LEU A 262 -21.72 -10.34 -22.60
N ILE A 263 -21.20 -10.77 -21.44
CA ILE A 263 -21.39 -12.14 -20.94
C ILE A 263 -22.87 -12.43 -20.64
N GLU A 264 -23.59 -11.48 -20.02
CA GLU A 264 -25.04 -11.58 -19.81
C GLU A 264 -25.80 -11.76 -21.13
N LYS A 265 -25.41 -11.01 -22.18
CA LYS A 265 -26.03 -11.07 -23.52
C LYS A 265 -25.59 -12.31 -24.31
N THR A 266 -24.38 -12.82 -24.06
CA THR A 266 -23.76 -13.91 -24.84
C THR A 266 -22.89 -14.78 -23.92
N PRO A 267 -23.50 -15.73 -23.18
CA PRO A 267 -22.81 -16.51 -22.14
C PRO A 267 -21.64 -17.39 -22.63
N LYS A 268 -21.52 -17.62 -23.94
CA LYS A 268 -20.39 -18.36 -24.54
C LYS A 268 -19.07 -17.58 -24.52
N ILE A 269 -19.11 -16.25 -24.36
CA ILE A 269 -17.91 -15.42 -24.33
C ILE A 269 -17.15 -15.67 -23.02
N ARG A 270 -15.86 -15.98 -23.13
CA ARG A 270 -15.00 -16.15 -21.97
C ARG A 270 -14.48 -14.79 -21.50
N ILE A 271 -14.64 -14.49 -20.21
CA ILE A 271 -14.14 -13.25 -19.60
C ILE A 271 -12.64 -13.01 -19.89
N ARG A 272 -11.82 -14.07 -19.90
CA ARG A 272 -10.38 -14.01 -20.20
C ARG A 272 -10.07 -13.43 -21.57
N ASN A 273 -10.96 -13.53 -22.56
CA ASN A 273 -10.73 -12.97 -23.88
C ASN A 273 -11.02 -11.46 -23.97
N ILE A 274 -11.82 -10.92 -23.04
CA ILE A 274 -12.38 -9.56 -23.15
C ILE A 274 -11.98 -8.64 -22.02
N ILE A 275 -11.47 -9.15 -20.90
CA ILE A 275 -11.23 -8.34 -19.69
C ILE A 275 -10.03 -7.40 -19.79
N ASN A 276 -9.01 -7.80 -20.54
CA ASN A 276 -7.87 -6.94 -20.80
C ASN A 276 -8.13 -6.12 -22.05
N ASN A 277 -8.12 -4.80 -21.90
CA ASN A 277 -8.19 -3.88 -23.01
C ASN A 277 -6.79 -3.60 -23.54
N PHE A 278 -6.60 -3.67 -24.85
CA PHE A 278 -5.36 -3.32 -25.53
C PHE A 278 -5.53 -2.01 -26.27
N GLN A 279 -4.65 -1.04 -26.03
CA GLN A 279 -4.74 0.30 -26.63
C GLN A 279 -3.36 0.82 -27.02
N THR A 280 -3.33 1.75 -27.97
CA THR A 280 -2.11 2.49 -28.25
C THR A 280 -1.87 3.54 -27.16
N ILE A 281 -0.61 3.84 -26.89
CA ILE A 281 -0.23 4.89 -25.92
C ILE A 281 -0.85 6.23 -26.31
N ASP A 282 -0.83 6.56 -27.60
CA ASP A 282 -1.43 7.80 -28.13
C ASP A 282 -2.93 7.90 -27.86
N TYR A 283 -3.68 6.82 -28.07
CA TYR A 283 -5.12 6.81 -27.83
C TYR A 283 -5.46 7.03 -26.34
N VAL A 284 -4.71 6.38 -25.45
CA VAL A 284 -4.93 6.56 -24.00
C VAL A 284 -4.54 7.98 -23.58
N ALA A 285 -3.45 8.54 -24.12
CA ALA A 285 -3.04 9.90 -23.85
C ALA A 285 -4.05 10.94 -24.38
N GLU A 286 -4.64 10.71 -25.55
CA GLU A 286 -5.73 11.56 -26.09
C GLU A 286 -6.97 11.48 -25.20
N SER A 287 -7.37 10.28 -24.78
CA SER A 287 -8.50 10.09 -23.86
C SER A 287 -8.26 10.80 -22.53
N LEU A 288 -7.04 10.76 -22.01
CA LEU A 288 -6.66 11.41 -20.77
C LEU A 288 -6.56 12.93 -20.92
N SER A 289 -6.04 13.41 -22.06
CA SER A 289 -5.99 14.83 -22.42
C SER A 289 -7.39 15.45 -22.45
N LEU A 290 -8.35 14.76 -23.08
CA LEU A 290 -9.75 15.18 -23.10
C LEU A 290 -10.38 15.13 -21.69
N ALA A 291 -10.17 14.05 -20.94
CA ALA A 291 -10.78 13.88 -19.61
C ALA A 291 -10.26 14.88 -18.56
N LEU A 292 -9.03 15.37 -18.71
CA LEU A 292 -8.40 16.32 -17.79
C LEU A 292 -8.34 17.74 -18.32
N GLU A 293 -8.77 17.97 -19.57
CA GLU A 293 -8.67 19.26 -20.27
C GLU A 293 -7.22 19.81 -20.29
N ILE A 294 -6.26 18.94 -20.58
CA ILE A 294 -4.83 19.28 -20.66
C ILE A 294 -4.25 18.98 -22.04
N GLU A 295 -3.09 19.54 -22.36
CA GLU A 295 -2.34 19.24 -23.57
C GLU A 295 -1.94 17.76 -23.65
N LYS A 296 -1.97 17.18 -24.86
CA LYS A 296 -1.63 15.77 -25.12
C LYS A 296 -0.22 15.41 -24.64
N GLU A 297 0.73 16.32 -24.76
CA GLU A 297 2.11 16.13 -24.31
C GLU A 297 2.19 15.96 -22.79
N LYS A 298 1.41 16.75 -22.03
CA LYS A 298 1.28 16.61 -20.59
C LYS A 298 0.57 15.30 -20.22
N ALA A 299 -0.47 14.91 -20.97
CA ALA A 299 -1.15 13.64 -20.78
C ALA A 299 -0.22 12.43 -21.03
N LEU A 300 0.69 12.50 -22.01
CA LEU A 300 1.71 11.48 -22.26
C LEU A 300 2.67 11.34 -21.07
N LYS A 301 3.17 12.46 -20.52
CA LYS A 301 4.03 12.45 -19.32
C LYS A 301 3.31 11.84 -18.12
N ILE A 302 2.03 12.14 -17.93
CA ILE A 302 1.22 11.55 -16.86
C ILE A 302 1.04 10.05 -17.09
N LEU A 303 0.65 9.64 -18.29
CA LEU A 303 0.42 8.23 -18.64
C LEU A 303 1.68 7.38 -18.42
N ASP A 304 2.86 7.91 -18.73
CA ASP A 304 4.16 7.27 -18.51
C ASP A 304 4.47 6.95 -17.03
N LEU A 305 3.76 7.57 -16.08
CA LEU A 305 3.87 7.23 -14.64
C LEU A 305 3.08 5.98 -14.24
N PHE A 306 2.27 5.42 -15.14
CA PHE A 306 1.41 4.26 -14.89
C PHE A 306 1.78 3.03 -15.74
N ILE A 307 2.76 3.16 -16.63
CA ILE A 307 3.20 2.10 -17.54
C ILE A 307 4.39 1.34 -16.92
N LEU A 308 4.24 0.03 -16.79
CA LEU A 308 5.34 -0.89 -16.56
C LEU A 308 6.02 -1.23 -17.88
N ASP A 309 7.33 -1.03 -17.95
CA ASP A 309 8.16 -1.33 -19.10
C ASP A 309 9.57 -1.83 -18.72
N ASN A 310 10.41 -2.07 -19.73
CA ASN A 310 11.79 -2.55 -19.53
C ASN A 310 12.65 -1.59 -18.68
N GLY A 311 12.33 -0.30 -18.62
CA GLY A 311 13.09 0.70 -17.87
C GLY A 311 12.74 0.75 -16.38
N ASN A 312 11.57 0.25 -15.97
CA ASN A 312 11.12 0.28 -14.58
C ASN A 312 10.71 -1.07 -13.98
N ILE A 313 10.71 -2.16 -14.76
CA ILE A 313 10.34 -3.51 -14.30
C ILE A 313 11.05 -3.94 -13.02
N ASN A 314 12.38 -3.77 -12.96
CA ASN A 314 13.17 -4.19 -11.80
C ASN A 314 12.77 -3.41 -10.54
N THR A 315 12.43 -2.13 -10.65
CA THR A 315 12.03 -1.29 -9.52
C THR A 315 10.66 -1.70 -8.98
N HIS A 316 9.71 -2.04 -9.84
CA HIS A 316 8.35 -2.41 -9.43
C HIS A 316 8.21 -3.86 -8.99
N CYS A 317 9.04 -4.76 -9.52
CA CYS A 317 9.01 -6.19 -9.19
C CYS A 317 10.12 -6.65 -8.24
N GLU A 318 10.91 -5.74 -7.66
CA GLU A 318 11.80 -6.03 -6.52
C GLU A 318 10.98 -6.34 -5.25
N ASP A 319 9.88 -5.62 -5.04
CA ASP A 319 9.02 -5.84 -3.88
C ASP A 319 8.10 -7.05 -4.10
N ILE A 320 8.26 -8.04 -3.21
CA ILE A 320 7.34 -9.17 -3.12
C ILE A 320 5.95 -8.62 -2.79
N ASN A 321 4.93 -9.02 -3.58
CA ASN A 321 3.57 -8.50 -3.44
C ASN A 321 3.50 -6.96 -3.48
N GLY A 322 4.32 -6.34 -4.35
CA GLY A 322 4.21 -4.92 -4.69
C GLY A 322 2.90 -4.60 -5.40
N ALA A 323 2.58 -3.30 -5.48
CA ALA A 323 1.40 -2.82 -6.20
C ALA A 323 1.42 -3.30 -7.68
N PRO A 324 0.40 -4.02 -8.16
CA PRO A 324 0.35 -4.45 -9.55
C PRO A 324 0.27 -3.25 -10.50
N ALA A 325 0.99 -3.34 -11.62
CA ALA A 325 1.06 -2.27 -12.60
C ALA A 325 -0.33 -1.98 -13.21
N PRO A 326 -0.75 -0.70 -13.28
CA PRO A 326 -2.00 -0.33 -13.94
C PRO A 326 -1.96 -0.58 -15.45
N PHE A 327 -0.83 -0.28 -16.09
CA PHE A 327 -0.56 -0.61 -17.49
C PHE A 327 0.69 -1.45 -17.65
N ILE A 328 0.66 -2.37 -18.59
CA ILE A 328 1.82 -3.17 -19.00
C ILE A 328 2.12 -2.87 -20.46
N ARG A 329 3.34 -2.45 -20.77
CA ARG A 329 3.80 -2.34 -22.15
C ARG A 329 3.90 -3.74 -22.75
N ILE A 330 3.11 -3.98 -23.79
CA ILE A 330 3.09 -5.27 -24.49
C ILE A 330 3.67 -5.17 -25.89
N ALA A 331 3.74 -3.98 -26.49
CA ALA A 331 4.44 -3.74 -27.74
C ALA A 331 5.04 -2.33 -27.72
N LYS A 332 5.82 -1.97 -28.74
CA LYS A 332 6.49 -0.66 -28.83
C LYS A 332 5.54 0.52 -28.56
N ASN A 333 4.35 0.50 -29.15
CA ASN A 333 3.33 1.55 -29.03
C ASN A 333 2.02 1.07 -28.38
N MET A 334 1.95 -0.16 -27.85
CA MET A 334 0.73 -0.71 -27.25
C MET A 334 0.91 -1.07 -25.78
N ILE A 335 -0.13 -0.79 -25.02
CA ILE A 335 -0.26 -1.10 -23.60
C ILE A 335 -1.51 -1.94 -23.35
N MET A 336 -1.43 -2.77 -22.32
CA MET A 336 -2.54 -3.54 -21.79
C MET A 336 -3.00 -2.94 -20.47
N TYR A 337 -4.31 -2.78 -20.32
CA TYR A 337 -4.94 -2.42 -19.04
C TYR A 337 -4.94 -3.63 -18.11
N SER A 338 -4.43 -3.46 -16.88
CA SER A 338 -4.70 -4.40 -15.79
C SER A 338 -5.89 -3.90 -14.98
N THR A 339 -6.97 -4.67 -15.01
CA THR A 339 -8.16 -4.39 -14.20
C THR A 339 -7.80 -4.45 -12.72
N VAL A 340 -6.98 -5.42 -12.31
CA VAL A 340 -6.49 -5.53 -10.92
C VAL A 340 -5.58 -4.36 -10.56
N GLY A 341 -4.68 -3.93 -11.45
CA GLY A 341 -3.81 -2.77 -11.26
C GLY A 341 -4.58 -1.51 -10.84
N PHE A 342 -5.66 -1.19 -11.56
CA PHE A 342 -6.50 -0.04 -11.24
C PHE A 342 -7.46 -0.27 -10.08
N ASN A 343 -8.07 -1.45 -9.99
CA ASN A 343 -9.20 -1.68 -9.10
C ASN A 343 -8.86 -2.20 -7.72
N SER A 344 -7.83 -3.03 -7.62
CA SER A 344 -7.47 -3.73 -6.38
C SER A 344 -6.01 -3.52 -6.00
N GLY A 345 -5.23 -2.90 -6.89
CA GLY A 345 -3.77 -2.79 -6.85
C GLY A 345 -3.20 -1.51 -6.26
N ASN A 346 -4.05 -0.53 -5.95
CA ASN A 346 -3.66 0.80 -5.52
C ASN A 346 -2.69 1.50 -6.51
N PRO A 347 -3.22 2.13 -7.58
CA PRO A 347 -2.41 2.79 -8.61
C PRO A 347 -1.57 3.97 -8.08
N PHE A 348 -1.90 4.54 -6.90
CA PHE A 348 -1.08 5.59 -6.28
C PHE A 348 0.29 5.07 -5.89
N LEU A 349 0.38 3.87 -5.31
CA LEU A 349 1.68 3.33 -4.89
C LEU A 349 2.62 3.08 -6.07
N PHE A 350 2.07 2.65 -7.22
CA PHE A 350 2.83 2.51 -8.45
C PHE A 350 3.35 3.89 -8.93
N MET A 351 2.44 4.87 -9.05
CA MET A 351 2.77 6.22 -9.49
C MET A 351 3.79 6.92 -8.57
N LEU A 352 3.63 6.81 -7.25
CA LEU A 352 4.53 7.43 -6.27
C LEU A 352 5.97 6.93 -6.40
N LYS A 353 6.16 5.64 -6.69
CA LYS A 353 7.50 5.09 -6.99
C LYS A 353 8.10 5.71 -8.25
N GLU A 354 7.30 5.87 -9.31
CA GLU A 354 7.77 6.53 -10.54
C GLU A 354 8.08 8.01 -10.31
N LEU A 355 7.26 8.73 -9.54
CA LEU A 355 7.53 10.13 -9.18
C LEU A 355 8.85 10.28 -8.45
N LYS A 356 9.10 9.44 -7.44
CA LYS A 356 10.35 9.47 -6.68
C LYS A 356 11.57 9.21 -7.56
N LYS A 357 11.45 8.30 -8.54
CA LYS A 357 12.52 7.95 -9.47
C LYS A 357 12.76 9.04 -10.51
N LYS A 358 11.69 9.58 -11.12
CA LYS A 358 11.77 10.52 -12.25
C LYS A 358 11.97 11.98 -11.80
N TYR A 359 11.48 12.35 -10.62
CA TYR A 359 11.49 13.72 -10.10
C TYR A 359 12.03 13.79 -8.66
N PRO A 360 13.27 13.34 -8.39
CA PRO A 360 13.79 13.25 -7.02
C PRO A 360 13.88 14.60 -6.30
N SER A 361 14.27 15.68 -7.00
CA SER A 361 14.36 17.01 -6.37
C SER A 361 12.99 17.57 -5.98
N ASP A 362 11.99 17.36 -6.81
CA ASP A 362 10.63 17.82 -6.54
C ASP A 362 9.97 16.97 -5.45
N TRP A 363 10.25 15.67 -5.45
CA TRP A 363 9.89 14.75 -4.37
C TRP A 363 10.41 15.24 -3.02
N ASP A 364 11.69 15.58 -2.92
CA ASP A 364 12.28 16.05 -1.66
C ASP A 364 11.64 17.36 -1.18
N LYS A 365 11.34 18.30 -2.09
CA LYS A 365 10.63 19.54 -1.77
C LYS A 365 9.22 19.27 -1.25
N ALA A 366 8.47 18.42 -1.96
CA ALA A 366 7.10 18.07 -1.58
C ALA A 366 7.05 17.29 -0.26
N GLN A 367 8.07 16.49 0.04
CA GLN A 367 8.18 15.77 1.30
C GLN A 367 8.27 16.72 2.50
N ASN A 368 8.98 17.85 2.38
CA ASN A 368 9.08 18.85 3.45
C ASN A 368 7.72 19.48 3.81
N GLN A 369 6.75 19.46 2.89
CA GLN A 369 5.40 20.00 3.13
C GLN A 369 4.50 19.02 3.90
N ARG A 370 4.82 17.73 3.90
CA ARG A 370 4.01 16.68 4.52
C ARG A 370 3.94 16.80 6.04
N GLU A 371 5.05 17.19 6.67
CA GLU A 371 5.09 17.35 8.12
C GLU A 371 4.14 18.46 8.60
N ASP A 372 3.98 19.52 7.81
CA ASP A 372 3.02 20.58 8.09
C ASP A 372 1.57 20.11 7.97
N VAL A 373 1.26 19.35 6.91
CA VAL A 373 -0.05 18.71 6.76
C VAL A 373 -0.34 17.79 7.95
N PHE A 374 0.62 16.93 8.33
CA PHE A 374 0.45 15.99 9.42
C PHE A 374 0.22 16.70 10.77
N ARG A 375 0.95 17.80 11.01
CA ARG A 375 0.75 18.65 12.20
C ARG A 375 -0.65 19.24 12.24
N LYS A 376 -1.13 19.78 11.12
CA LYS A 376 -2.46 20.39 11.01
C LYS A 376 -3.57 19.37 11.28
N GLU A 377 -3.45 18.16 10.75
CA GLU A 377 -4.39 17.07 11.03
C GLU A 377 -4.38 16.67 12.51
N LEU A 378 -3.21 16.53 13.13
CA LEU A 378 -3.11 16.29 14.58
C LEU A 378 -3.82 17.40 15.39
N TYR A 379 -3.65 18.66 14.98
CA TYR A 379 -4.26 19.81 15.65
C TYR A 379 -5.78 19.88 15.53
N GLN A 380 -6.35 19.27 14.50
CA GLN A 380 -7.81 19.16 14.35
C GLN A 380 -8.44 18.24 15.40
N LEU A 381 -7.68 17.31 15.98
CA LEU A 381 -8.16 16.46 17.09
C LEU A 381 -8.33 17.23 18.41
N PHE A 382 -7.78 18.44 18.51
CA PHE A 382 -7.84 19.31 19.69
C PHE A 382 -8.38 20.70 19.30
N PRO A 383 -9.67 20.83 18.93
CA PRO A 383 -10.19 22.02 18.28
C PRO A 383 -10.36 23.24 19.22
N SER A 384 -10.54 23.02 20.52
CA SER A 384 -10.88 24.09 21.48
C SER A 384 -9.79 25.16 21.67
N ASP A 385 -10.21 26.40 21.94
CA ASP A 385 -9.32 27.56 22.13
C ASP A 385 -8.50 27.54 23.44
N HIS A 386 -8.80 26.59 24.33
CA HIS A 386 -7.99 26.37 25.53
C HIS A 386 -6.69 25.61 25.23
N TYR A 387 -6.56 25.03 24.02
CA TYR A 387 -5.30 24.46 23.54
C TYR A 387 -4.42 25.52 22.89
N ILE A 388 -3.18 25.60 23.34
CA ILE A 388 -2.14 26.36 22.64
C ILE A 388 -1.42 25.40 21.69
N LYS A 389 -1.37 25.78 20.42
CA LYS A 389 -0.80 25.03 19.30
C LYS A 389 0.18 25.94 18.56
N LEU A 390 1.29 25.38 18.08
CA LEU A 390 2.31 26.15 17.36
C LEU A 390 2.41 25.64 15.93
N ASP A 391 2.07 26.49 14.95
CA ASP A 391 2.06 26.13 13.52
C ASP A 391 3.47 26.18 12.90
N ARG A 392 4.46 25.62 13.62
CA ARG A 392 5.84 25.49 13.19
C ARG A 392 6.57 24.46 14.07
N PRO A 393 7.61 23.80 13.55
CA PRO A 393 8.49 23.02 14.39
C PRO A 393 9.22 23.93 15.39
N ILE A 394 9.58 23.36 16.53
CA ILE A 394 10.35 24.04 17.57
C ILE A 394 11.77 23.50 17.53
N ILE A 395 12.74 24.36 17.22
CA ILE A 395 14.15 23.99 17.25
C ILE A 395 14.65 23.99 18.69
N ILE A 396 15.08 22.83 19.20
CA ILE A 396 15.69 22.75 20.53
C ILE A 396 17.20 22.99 20.43
N LYS A 397 17.69 23.91 21.26
CA LYS A 397 19.11 24.25 21.37
C LYS A 397 19.62 24.03 22.78
N THR A 398 20.84 23.51 22.89
CA THR A 398 21.62 23.38 24.12
C THR A 398 22.97 24.04 23.90
N SER A 399 23.34 24.99 24.76
CA SER A 399 24.58 25.78 24.65
C SER A 399 24.78 26.40 23.25
N GLY A 400 23.70 26.92 22.67
CA GLY A 400 23.69 27.58 21.35
C GLY A 400 23.70 26.63 20.14
N LYS A 401 23.93 25.32 20.33
CA LYS A 401 23.91 24.32 19.25
C LYS A 401 22.52 23.70 19.10
N VAL A 402 22.09 23.48 17.87
CA VAL A 402 20.85 22.73 17.57
C VAL A 402 21.08 21.27 17.95
N VAL A 403 20.19 20.75 18.80
CA VAL A 403 20.23 19.35 19.23
C VAL A 403 19.18 18.53 18.49
N SER A 404 17.98 19.09 18.31
CA SER A 404 16.86 18.44 17.63
C SER A 404 15.75 19.45 17.32
N ASP A 405 14.63 18.95 16.84
CA ASP A 405 13.38 19.68 16.60
C ASP A 405 12.18 18.94 17.18
N ILE A 406 11.13 19.67 17.55
CA ILE A 406 9.84 19.12 17.97
C ILE A 406 8.83 19.49 16.89
N ASP A 407 8.23 18.49 16.26
CA ASP A 407 7.36 18.69 15.10
C ASP A 407 5.99 19.22 15.49
N GLY A 408 5.48 18.83 16.66
CA GLY A 408 4.17 19.23 17.15
C GLY A 408 4.18 19.60 18.63
N PHE A 409 3.38 20.61 18.97
CA PHE A 409 3.20 21.13 20.31
C PHE A 409 1.72 21.34 20.60
N ILE A 410 1.21 20.77 21.68
CA ILE A 410 -0.16 21.01 22.17
C ILE A 410 -0.11 21.19 23.68
N PHE A 411 -0.50 22.36 24.17
CA PHE A 411 -0.60 22.64 25.61
C PHE A 411 -2.05 22.90 26.00
N ASP A 412 -2.55 22.16 26.98
CA ASP A 412 -3.87 22.36 27.56
C ASP A 412 -3.80 23.31 28.76
N LYS A 413 -4.31 24.54 28.59
CA LYS A 413 -4.32 25.57 29.65
C LYS A 413 -5.13 25.16 30.89
N ARG A 414 -6.13 24.28 30.74
CA ARG A 414 -7.00 23.86 31.86
C ARG A 414 -6.28 22.87 32.76
N THR A 415 -5.60 21.90 32.15
CA THR A 415 -5.01 20.77 32.89
C THR A 415 -3.55 21.01 33.25
N GLY A 416 -2.85 21.84 32.48
CA GLY A 416 -1.40 22.01 32.59
C GLY A 416 -0.61 20.88 31.92
N THR A 417 -1.23 20.09 31.05
CA THR A 417 -0.55 19.03 30.29
C THR A 417 0.00 19.59 28.99
N LEU A 418 1.28 19.34 28.74
CA LEU A 418 1.97 19.61 27.48
C LEU A 418 2.26 18.30 26.75
N GLY A 419 1.75 18.16 25.53
CA GLY A 419 2.13 17.12 24.59
C GLY A 419 3.17 17.64 23.59
N LEU A 420 4.31 16.95 23.50
CA LEU A 420 5.34 17.19 22.49
C LEU A 420 5.41 16.00 21.54
N PHE A 421 5.41 16.26 20.24
CA PHE A 421 5.22 15.24 19.21
C PHE A 421 6.41 15.24 18.25
N GLN A 422 6.95 14.04 17.98
CA GLN A 422 7.68 13.76 16.77
C GLN A 422 6.73 13.08 15.78
N LEU A 423 6.56 13.67 14.62
CA LEU A 423 5.75 13.19 13.51
C LEU A 423 6.67 12.67 12.41
N LYS A 424 6.47 11.43 11.96
CA LYS A 424 7.26 10.85 10.86
C LYS A 424 6.34 10.35 9.77
N TRP A 425 6.59 10.83 8.56
CA TRP A 425 5.91 10.36 7.35
C TRP A 425 6.79 9.38 6.60
N GLN A 426 6.82 8.12 7.04
CA GLN A 426 7.51 7.07 6.30
C GLN A 426 6.68 6.70 5.07
N GLU A 427 7.33 6.31 3.97
CA GLU A 427 6.62 5.66 2.87
C GLU A 427 5.99 4.33 3.32
N PRO A 428 5.09 3.72 2.54
CA PRO A 428 4.76 2.28 2.59
C PRO A 428 5.88 1.43 1.96
N TYR A 429 6.15 0.20 2.43
CA TYR A 429 7.25 -0.68 1.94
C TYR A 429 6.77 -2.05 1.41
N ALA A 430 5.47 -2.21 1.19
CA ALA A 430 4.86 -3.50 0.84
C ALA A 430 5.39 -4.63 1.74
N ASN A 431 5.91 -5.73 1.17
CA ASN A 431 6.55 -6.82 1.92
C ASN A 431 8.08 -6.82 1.83
N SER A 432 8.72 -5.73 1.43
CA SER A 432 10.19 -5.69 1.31
C SER A 432 10.89 -5.70 2.68
N ILE A 433 11.53 -6.83 3.02
CA ILE A 433 12.29 -6.98 4.28
C ILE A 433 13.48 -6.01 4.33
N ARG A 434 14.10 -5.73 3.18
CA ARG A 434 15.21 -4.78 3.10
C ARG A 434 14.74 -3.37 3.45
N GLU A 435 13.66 -2.90 2.84
CA GLU A 435 13.10 -1.59 3.15
C GLU A 435 12.58 -1.53 4.58
N ARG A 436 11.94 -2.59 5.05
CA ARG A 436 11.49 -2.74 6.44
C ARG A 436 12.64 -2.52 7.43
N GLU A 437 13.76 -3.24 7.30
CA GLU A 437 14.91 -3.08 8.21
C GLU A 437 15.54 -1.69 8.12
N SER A 438 15.63 -1.12 6.92
CA SER A 438 16.10 0.25 6.74
C SER A 438 15.21 1.26 7.47
N ARG A 439 13.89 1.10 7.37
CA ARG A 439 12.90 1.99 7.99
C ARG A 439 12.86 1.80 9.49
N LYS A 440 12.84 0.57 9.98
CA LYS A 440 12.94 0.22 11.41
C LYS A 440 14.17 0.89 12.03
N LYS A 441 15.36 0.63 11.48
CA LYS A 441 16.62 1.20 11.98
C LYS A 441 16.64 2.72 11.94
N ASN A 442 16.11 3.33 10.87
CA ASN A 442 16.07 4.78 10.75
C ASN A 442 15.02 5.41 11.67
N PHE A 443 13.87 4.79 11.84
CA PHE A 443 12.77 5.30 12.64
C PHE A 443 13.06 5.12 14.14
N ILE A 444 13.24 3.89 14.62
CA ILE A 444 13.45 3.60 16.04
C ILE A 444 14.68 4.35 16.56
N ARG A 445 15.83 4.25 15.87
CA ARG A 445 17.06 4.92 16.32
C ARG A 445 16.92 6.44 16.37
N LYS A 446 16.40 7.07 15.31
CA LYS A 446 16.28 8.54 15.28
C LYS A 446 15.25 9.02 16.30
N SER A 447 14.13 8.31 16.44
CA SER A 447 13.12 8.62 17.45
C SER A 447 13.69 8.46 18.86
N ASN A 448 14.41 7.38 19.18
CA ASN A 448 15.04 7.23 20.50
C ASN A 448 16.09 8.32 20.78
N SER A 449 16.90 8.70 19.78
CA SER A 449 17.81 9.85 19.93
C SER A 449 17.08 11.17 20.17
N TRP A 450 15.93 11.38 19.51
CA TRP A 450 15.07 12.53 19.75
C TRP A 450 14.47 12.50 21.16
N ILE A 451 14.00 11.35 21.64
CA ILE A 451 13.44 11.18 22.98
C ILE A 451 14.47 11.59 24.04
N GLU A 452 15.70 11.06 23.96
CA GLU A 452 16.75 11.43 24.91
C GLU A 452 17.07 12.93 24.85
N ALA A 453 17.16 13.50 23.63
CA ALA A 453 17.43 14.91 23.46
C ALA A 453 16.34 15.80 24.09
N VAL A 454 15.06 15.46 23.90
CA VAL A 454 13.93 16.24 24.44
C VAL A 454 13.81 16.05 25.95
N LEU A 455 13.97 14.83 26.46
CA LEU A 455 13.93 14.57 27.90
C LEU A 455 15.04 15.32 28.63
N GLU A 456 16.28 15.23 28.14
CA GLU A 456 17.41 15.96 28.74
C GLU A 456 17.22 17.47 28.63
N TRP A 457 16.72 17.96 27.49
CA TRP A 457 16.49 19.40 27.27
C TRP A 457 15.36 19.98 28.13
N THR A 458 14.37 19.17 28.51
CA THR A 458 13.23 19.61 29.34
C THR A 458 13.48 19.47 30.85
N LYS A 459 14.37 18.57 31.27
CA LYS A 459 14.58 18.17 32.68
C LYS A 459 14.80 19.33 33.65
N ASP A 460 15.64 20.31 33.28
CA ASP A 460 16.08 21.38 34.19
C ASP A 460 15.50 22.76 33.84
N LYS A 461 14.49 22.82 32.95
CA LYS A 461 13.92 24.09 32.51
C LYS A 461 12.70 24.49 33.32
N SER A 462 12.69 25.75 33.80
CA SER A 462 11.49 26.32 34.37
C SER A 462 10.41 26.54 33.29
N PRO A 463 9.12 26.64 33.66
CA PRO A 463 8.07 27.02 32.72
C PRO A 463 8.37 28.32 31.96
N ASN A 464 9.08 29.26 32.58
CA ASN A 464 9.50 30.52 31.94
C ASN A 464 10.57 30.29 30.86
N ASP A 465 11.52 29.39 31.12
CA ASP A 465 12.58 29.05 30.15
C ASP A 465 12.01 28.27 28.97
N LEU A 466 11.06 27.37 29.23
CA LEU A 466 10.30 26.67 28.21
C LEU A 466 9.47 27.64 27.37
N ALA A 467 8.74 28.57 28.00
CA ALA A 467 7.94 29.56 27.30
C ALA A 467 8.78 30.40 26.33
N LYS A 468 9.93 30.90 26.80
CA LYS A 468 10.90 31.62 25.95
C LYS A 468 11.41 30.76 24.81
N ALA A 469 11.77 29.50 25.08
CA ALA A 469 12.30 28.60 24.06
C ALA A 469 11.26 28.23 22.99
N PHE A 470 10.00 28.06 23.39
CA PHE A 470 8.89 27.79 22.49
C PHE A 470 8.40 29.04 21.76
N GLY A 471 8.77 30.24 22.22
CA GLY A 471 8.30 31.51 21.68
C GLY A 471 6.83 31.77 22.02
N VAL A 472 6.40 31.36 23.22
CA VAL A 472 5.06 31.59 23.77
C VAL A 472 5.15 32.53 24.98
N GLY A 473 4.04 33.18 25.32
CA GLY A 473 3.98 34.07 26.47
C GLY A 473 4.25 33.30 27.77
N VAL A 474 5.04 33.87 28.68
CA VAL A 474 5.32 33.24 29.99
C VAL A 474 4.03 32.96 30.77
N SER A 475 3.05 33.87 30.69
CA SER A 475 1.72 33.69 31.27
C SER A 475 0.97 32.49 30.71
N GLU A 476 1.25 32.10 29.47
CA GLU A 476 0.58 31.01 28.78
C GLU A 476 0.99 29.64 29.33
N LEU A 477 2.25 29.48 29.76
CA LEU A 477 2.76 28.24 30.36
C LEU A 477 2.83 28.26 31.89
N LYS A 478 2.30 29.30 32.54
CA LYS A 478 2.34 29.47 34.01
C LYS A 478 1.70 28.28 34.76
N GLY A 479 0.81 27.54 34.12
CA GLY A 479 0.12 26.36 34.67
C GLY A 479 0.71 25.01 34.26
N LEU A 480 1.91 24.95 33.67
CA LEU A 480 2.53 23.69 33.25
C LEU A 480 2.76 22.75 34.45
N LYS A 481 2.17 21.54 34.39
CA LYS A 481 2.26 20.51 35.42
C LYS A 481 2.89 19.21 34.93
N LYS A 482 2.66 18.84 33.67
CA LYS A 482 3.12 17.56 33.11
C LYS A 482 3.51 17.73 31.65
N ILE A 483 4.63 17.11 31.27
CA ILE A 483 5.06 16.96 29.87
C ILE A 483 4.94 15.49 29.52
N VAL A 484 4.30 15.19 28.39
CA VAL A 484 4.24 13.85 27.80
C VAL A 484 4.73 13.90 26.36
N LEU A 485 5.42 12.84 25.95
CA LEU A 485 6.03 12.75 24.63
C LEU A 485 5.28 11.74 23.76
N PHE A 486 5.21 12.03 22.46
CA PHE A 486 4.60 11.18 21.45
C PHE A 486 5.54 10.98 20.27
N VAL A 487 5.60 9.76 19.76
CA VAL A 487 6.22 9.44 18.46
C VAL A 487 5.16 8.84 17.56
N ILE A 488 4.74 9.59 16.55
CA ILE A 488 3.64 9.22 15.67
C ILE A 488 4.14 8.95 14.26
N GLY A 489 3.92 7.74 13.78
CA GLY A 489 4.18 7.35 12.39
C GLY A 489 2.93 7.51 11.52
N ARG A 490 3.10 7.99 10.28
CA ARG A 490 1.99 8.03 9.31
C ARG A 490 1.63 6.64 8.81
N ASN A 491 2.65 5.87 8.40
CA ASN A 491 2.47 4.58 7.74
C ASN A 491 3.04 3.39 8.51
N SER A 492 3.90 3.62 9.50
CA SER A 492 4.39 2.58 10.41
C SER A 492 4.88 3.20 11.70
N ALA A 493 4.63 2.54 12.83
CA ALA A 493 5.13 2.97 14.14
C ALA A 493 5.82 1.84 14.91
N HIS A 494 5.47 0.58 14.62
CA HIS A 494 5.99 -0.60 15.31
C HIS A 494 6.57 -1.61 14.33
N PHE A 495 7.53 -2.39 14.80
CA PHE A 495 8.22 -3.39 13.99
C PHE A 495 8.43 -4.68 14.77
N THR A 496 8.25 -5.82 14.10
CA THR A 496 8.60 -7.14 14.63
C THR A 496 10.11 -7.21 14.95
N GLY A 497 10.47 -7.84 16.06
CA GLY A 497 11.86 -8.03 16.45
C GLY A 497 12.11 -7.75 17.93
N ASN A 498 13.38 -7.51 18.25
CA ASN A 498 13.86 -7.32 19.62
C ASN A 498 14.05 -5.85 20.02
N GLU A 499 14.09 -4.95 19.02
CA GLU A 499 14.09 -3.51 19.27
C GLU A 499 12.70 -3.09 19.74
N VAL A 500 12.61 -2.61 20.98
CA VAL A 500 11.36 -2.12 21.54
C VAL A 500 11.29 -0.59 21.50
N PRO A 501 10.08 -0.04 21.24
CA PRO A 501 9.80 1.36 21.49
C PRO A 501 10.15 1.78 22.92
N ASP A 502 10.63 3.00 23.10
CA ASP A 502 10.93 3.55 24.43
C ASP A 502 9.65 3.71 25.27
N GLU A 503 9.63 3.09 26.45
CA GLU A 503 8.45 3.03 27.31
C GLU A 503 8.06 4.37 27.97
N ARG A 504 8.96 5.37 27.96
CA ARG A 504 8.69 6.71 28.51
C ARG A 504 7.81 7.57 27.60
N VAL A 505 7.47 7.06 26.41
CA VAL A 505 6.82 7.80 25.32
C VAL A 505 5.64 6.99 24.80
N ALA A 506 4.61 7.68 24.31
CA ALA A 506 3.51 7.04 23.61
C ALA A 506 3.84 6.92 22.11
N TRP A 507 3.83 5.69 21.60
CA TRP A 507 4.04 5.40 20.18
C TRP A 507 2.70 5.11 19.53
N GLY A 508 2.47 5.67 18.34
CA GLY A 508 1.19 5.52 17.66
C GLY A 508 1.32 5.55 16.15
N LEU A 509 0.47 4.77 15.50
CA LEU A 509 0.22 4.86 14.07
C LEU A 509 -0.94 5.84 13.83
N TRP A 510 -0.93 6.61 12.74
CA TRP A 510 -1.98 7.61 12.51
C TRP A 510 -3.41 7.02 12.42
N PRO A 511 -3.67 6.00 11.59
CA PRO A 511 -4.94 5.25 11.64
C PRO A 511 -5.37 4.77 13.04
N HIS A 512 -4.40 4.31 13.85
CA HIS A 512 -4.66 3.85 15.23
C HIS A 512 -5.14 5.00 16.13
N ILE A 513 -4.54 6.19 16.01
CA ILE A 513 -5.00 7.39 16.73
C ILE A 513 -6.43 7.74 16.31
N LEU A 514 -6.71 7.77 15.01
CA LEU A 514 -8.05 8.08 14.50
C LEU A 514 -9.08 7.09 15.03
N ARG A 515 -8.75 5.80 15.11
CA ARG A 515 -9.61 4.78 15.68
C ARG A 515 -9.90 5.06 17.15
N ILE A 516 -8.88 5.28 17.96
CA ILE A 516 -9.02 5.60 19.38
C ILE A 516 -9.95 6.80 19.59
N PHE A 517 -9.82 7.86 18.77
CA PHE A 517 -10.71 9.03 18.84
C PHE A 517 -12.14 8.73 18.37
N SER A 518 -12.33 7.86 17.39
CA SER A 518 -13.67 7.48 16.91
C SER A 518 -14.43 6.58 17.91
N GLU A 519 -13.69 5.83 18.72
CA GLU A 519 -14.21 4.84 19.67
C GLU A 519 -14.30 5.40 21.11
N ILE A 520 -14.17 6.72 21.27
CA ILE A 520 -14.23 7.37 22.60
C ILE A 520 -15.50 6.94 23.32
N ASN A 521 -15.31 6.34 24.50
CA ASN A 521 -16.39 6.09 25.42
C ASN A 521 -16.81 7.41 26.06
N LEU A 522 -18.07 7.83 25.88
CA LEU A 522 -18.59 9.07 26.46
C LEU A 522 -18.60 9.09 27.99
N ASN A 523 -18.38 7.93 28.65
CA ASN A 523 -18.18 7.83 30.09
C ASN A 523 -16.70 7.88 30.52
N ASP A 524 -15.77 7.99 29.56
CA ASP A 524 -14.35 8.14 29.85
C ASP A 524 -14.06 9.54 30.38
N LYS A 525 -14.10 9.67 31.71
CA LYS A 525 -13.84 10.93 32.41
C LYS A 525 -12.48 11.52 32.06
N MET A 526 -11.47 10.67 31.84
CA MET A 526 -10.11 11.12 31.59
C MET A 526 -10.01 11.84 30.24
N PHE A 527 -10.76 11.38 29.24
CA PHE A 527 -10.88 12.12 27.98
C PHE A 527 -11.40 13.53 28.25
N PHE A 528 -12.54 13.74 28.92
CA PHE A 528 -13.09 15.08 29.13
C PHE A 528 -12.28 15.97 30.09
N GLU A 529 -11.59 15.36 31.04
CA GLU A 529 -10.77 16.06 32.03
C GLU A 529 -9.39 16.44 31.47
N ASN A 530 -8.72 15.53 30.75
CA ASN A 530 -7.37 15.72 30.24
C ASN A 530 -7.10 14.94 28.93
N PRO A 531 -7.61 15.43 27.78
CA PRO A 531 -7.50 14.75 26.49
C PRO A 531 -6.08 14.36 26.07
N ILE A 532 -5.09 15.19 26.38
CA ILE A 532 -3.69 14.92 26.01
C ILE A 532 -3.15 13.73 26.80
N LEU A 533 -3.38 13.71 28.11
CA LEU A 533 -2.92 12.60 28.94
C LEU A 533 -3.74 11.34 28.64
N TRP A 534 -5.03 11.46 28.38
CA TRP A 534 -5.87 10.36 27.93
C TRP A 534 -5.29 9.70 26.67
N LEU A 535 -4.97 10.48 25.63
CA LEU A 535 -4.39 9.94 24.41
C LEU A 535 -3.06 9.22 24.68
N TYR A 536 -2.22 9.79 25.55
CA TYR A 536 -0.96 9.19 25.95
C TYR A 536 -1.15 7.82 26.60
N GLU A 537 -2.07 7.69 27.56
CA GLU A 537 -2.33 6.41 28.23
C GLU A 537 -3.07 5.41 27.31
N SER A 538 -4.00 5.87 26.47
CA SER A 538 -4.71 5.03 25.51
C SER A 538 -3.77 4.40 24.48
N LEU A 539 -2.82 5.17 23.93
CA LEU A 539 -1.83 4.62 23.00
C LEU A 539 -0.92 3.58 23.66
N LYS A 540 -0.54 3.78 24.93
CA LYS A 540 0.30 2.83 25.66
C LYS A 540 -0.44 1.55 26.01
N SER A 541 -1.70 1.65 26.41
CA SER A 541 -2.53 0.51 26.82
C SER A 541 -3.08 -0.29 25.64
N ASP A 542 -3.41 0.35 24.52
CA ASP A 542 -3.83 -0.30 23.28
C ASP A 542 -2.68 -0.52 22.28
N SER A 543 -1.43 -0.45 22.77
CA SER A 543 -0.26 -0.67 21.92
C SER A 543 -0.33 -2.05 21.26
N PRO A 544 -0.07 -2.16 19.94
CA PRO A 544 -0.08 -3.44 19.25
C PRO A 544 1.06 -4.37 19.72
N THR A 545 2.07 -3.83 20.43
CA THR A 545 3.12 -4.66 21.06
C THR A 545 2.65 -5.46 22.26
N LEU A 546 1.48 -5.15 22.83
CA LEU A 546 0.88 -5.87 23.95
C LEU A 546 -0.04 -7.01 23.48
N LYS A 547 -0.43 -7.02 22.20
CA LYS A 547 -1.36 -7.99 21.64
C LYS A 547 -0.61 -9.29 21.32
N LYS A 548 -1.17 -10.43 21.74
CA LYS A 548 -0.69 -11.75 21.33
C LYS A 548 -1.30 -12.07 19.96
N ILE A 549 -0.46 -12.45 19.01
CA ILE A 549 -0.90 -12.94 17.71
C ILE A 549 -0.85 -14.46 17.76
N ASP A 550 -2.00 -15.10 17.56
CA ASP A 550 -2.07 -16.54 17.36
C ASP A 550 -1.43 -16.88 16.02
N VAL A 551 -0.26 -17.50 16.07
CA VAL A 551 0.43 -17.99 14.88
C VAL A 551 0.32 -19.51 14.89
N LYS A 552 -0.05 -20.12 13.75
CA LYS A 552 -0.11 -21.57 13.63
C LYS A 552 1.24 -22.19 13.99
N ASN A 553 1.25 -23.22 14.83
CA ASN A 553 2.48 -23.88 15.30
C ASN A 553 3.35 -24.44 14.18
N THR A 554 2.74 -24.82 13.05
CA THR A 554 3.48 -25.28 11.87
C THR A 554 2.73 -24.89 10.58
N GLU A 555 3.49 -24.36 9.63
CA GLU A 555 3.02 -24.11 8.26
C GLU A 555 3.93 -24.79 7.25
N GLU A 556 3.37 -25.24 6.13
CA GLU A 556 4.13 -25.91 5.08
C GLU A 556 4.03 -25.11 3.78
N LEU A 557 5.18 -24.82 3.18
CA LEU A 557 5.28 -24.21 1.86
C LEU A 557 6.00 -25.17 0.91
N ILE A 558 5.27 -25.66 -0.08
CA ILE A 558 5.83 -26.50 -1.15
C ILE A 558 6.11 -25.62 -2.36
N PHE A 559 7.32 -25.70 -2.92
CA PHE A 559 7.69 -24.99 -4.15
C PHE A 559 8.59 -25.89 -5.00
N GLY A 560 8.18 -26.14 -6.25
CA GLY A 560 8.80 -27.18 -7.08
C GLY A 560 8.77 -28.55 -6.38
N LYS A 561 9.95 -29.16 -6.21
CA LYS A 561 10.14 -30.42 -5.48
C LYS A 561 10.59 -30.24 -4.02
N TYR A 562 10.62 -29.00 -3.54
CA TYR A 562 11.15 -28.60 -2.24
C TYR A 562 10.03 -28.24 -1.27
N LYS A 563 10.27 -28.44 0.02
CA LYS A 563 9.32 -28.16 1.09
C LYS A 563 9.99 -27.39 2.21
N LEU A 564 9.43 -26.23 2.57
CA LEU A 564 9.78 -25.49 3.78
C LEU A 564 8.73 -25.78 4.84
N ILE A 565 9.16 -26.31 5.98
CA ILE A 565 8.32 -26.56 7.15
C ILE A 565 8.66 -25.48 8.17
N ILE A 566 7.78 -24.48 8.27
CA ILE A 566 7.93 -23.34 9.15
C ILE A 566 7.43 -23.75 10.53
N LYS A 567 8.32 -23.69 11.53
CA LYS A 567 8.00 -23.97 12.92
C LYS A 567 8.26 -22.72 13.75
N LEU A 568 7.30 -22.39 14.59
CA LEU A 568 7.58 -21.52 15.73
C LEU A 568 8.34 -22.35 16.74
N ASP A 569 9.48 -21.85 17.22
CA ASP A 569 10.04 -22.44 18.43
C ASP A 569 9.03 -22.23 19.56
N GLU A 570 8.60 -23.34 20.16
CA GLU A 570 7.91 -23.34 21.44
C GLU A 570 8.90 -22.77 22.48
N TRP A 571 8.42 -21.85 23.31
CA TRP A 571 9.23 -21.22 24.33
C TRP A 571 9.85 -22.28 25.27
N VAL A 572 11.13 -22.09 25.60
CA VAL A 572 11.68 -22.43 26.92
C VAL A 572 11.44 -21.25 27.85
#